data_AF-A0A167EHV5-F1
#
_entry.id   AF-A0A167EHV5-F1
#
_cell.length_a   1.000
_cell.length_b   1.000
_cell.length_c   1.000
_cell.angle_alpha   90.00
_cell.angle_beta   90.00
_cell.angle_gamma   90.00
#
_symmetry.space_group_name_H-M   'P 1'
#
loop_
_entity.id
_entity.type
_entity.pdbx_description
1 polymer ?
#
loop_
_entity_poly.entity_id
_entity_poly.type
_entity_poly.pdbx_seq_one_letter_code
_entity_poly.pdbx_strand_id
1 'polypeptide(L)'
;MSVIVDLRLGNWKAQQLINSTKETTAKTKHEADTILLDIQNIYYQHKHLNREIDQCESFVSKHEQLDLVPLEQFLEENPHLKEEHDKNPASRNVNHMITLERLKDEEKRRLELFVTKTRLHETRNKLNLEIKSLRDGLDDVKAYETQLKRLKNETDQLRKLVYEH
;
A
#
# COMPACT_ATOMS: atom_id res chain seq x y z
N MET A 1 -27.73 -87.46 -30.06
CA MET A 1 -27.08 -86.26 -30.65
C MET A 1 -27.88 -84.96 -30.49
N SER A 2 -29.21 -84.96 -30.33
CA SER A 2 -29.99 -83.70 -30.19
C SER A 2 -29.71 -82.94 -28.88
N VAL A 3 -29.67 -83.63 -27.73
CA VAL A 3 -29.48 -82.98 -26.41
C VAL A 3 -28.18 -82.17 -26.32
N ILE A 4 -27.09 -82.64 -26.93
CA ILE A 4 -25.80 -81.92 -26.92
C ILE A 4 -25.88 -80.65 -27.77
N VAL A 5 -26.62 -80.68 -28.89
CA VAL A 5 -26.84 -79.51 -29.75
C VAL A 5 -27.72 -78.48 -29.02
N ASP A 6 -28.77 -78.93 -28.33
CA ASP A 6 -29.66 -78.07 -27.54
C ASP A 6 -28.91 -77.37 -26.39
N LEU A 7 -28.02 -78.08 -25.69
CA LEU A 7 -27.17 -77.51 -24.64
C LEU A 7 -26.17 -76.49 -25.20
N ARG A 8 -25.56 -76.74 -26.36
CA ARG A 8 -24.66 -75.79 -27.03
C ARG A 8 -25.41 -74.53 -27.46
N LEU A 9 -26.60 -74.68 -28.00
CA LEU A 9 -27.45 -73.55 -28.39
C LEU A 9 -27.88 -72.73 -27.17
N GLY A 10 -28.28 -73.38 -26.08
CA GLY A 10 -28.60 -72.72 -24.81
C GLY A 10 -27.41 -71.96 -24.24
N ASN A 11 -26.21 -72.56 -24.27
CA ASN A 11 -24.97 -71.92 -23.83
C ASN A 11 -24.64 -70.70 -24.70
N TRP A 12 -24.73 -70.82 -26.03
CA TRP A 12 -24.51 -69.69 -26.94
C TRP A 12 -25.47 -68.52 -26.68
N LYS A 13 -26.77 -68.81 -26.50
CA LYS A 13 -27.77 -67.78 -26.13
C LYS A 13 -27.45 -67.12 -24.80
N ALA A 14 -27.07 -67.90 -23.78
CA ALA A 14 -26.66 -67.36 -22.49
C ALA A 14 -25.42 -66.47 -22.62
N GLN A 15 -24.42 -66.89 -23.39
CA GLN A 15 -23.21 -66.12 -23.63
C GLN A 15 -23.50 -64.82 -24.39
N GLN A 16 -24.41 -64.85 -25.37
CA GLN A 16 -24.83 -63.66 -26.09
C GLN A 16 -25.54 -62.66 -25.17
N LEU A 17 -26.43 -63.13 -24.30
CA LEU A 17 -27.10 -62.29 -23.28
C LEU A 17 -26.09 -61.69 -22.29
N ILE A 18 -25.13 -62.49 -21.83
CA ILE A 18 -24.05 -62.01 -20.94
C ILE A 18 -23.21 -60.93 -21.63
N ASN A 19 -22.87 -61.11 -22.90
CA ASN A 19 -22.09 -60.12 -23.64
C ASN A 19 -22.90 -58.83 -23.87
N SER A 20 -24.18 -58.95 -24.22
CA SER A 20 -25.06 -57.81 -24.42
C SER A 20 -25.26 -57.01 -23.12
N THR A 21 -25.50 -57.68 -22.00
CA THR A 21 -25.63 -57.02 -20.69
C THR A 21 -24.33 -56.35 -20.24
N LYS A 22 -23.18 -56.99 -20.47
CA LYS A 22 -21.87 -56.36 -20.23
C LYS A 22 -21.68 -55.09 -21.05
N GLU A 23 -22.07 -55.12 -22.33
CA GLU A 23 -21.94 -53.96 -23.21
C GLU A 23 -22.86 -52.80 -22.77
N THR A 24 -24.12 -53.09 -22.41
CA THR A 24 -25.04 -52.04 -21.94
C THR A 24 -24.61 -51.46 -20.60
N THR A 25 -24.16 -52.29 -19.65
CA THR A 25 -23.60 -51.81 -18.39
C THR A 25 -22.31 -51.01 -18.60
N ALA A 26 -21.46 -51.39 -19.54
CA ALA A 26 -20.25 -50.63 -19.86
C ALA A 26 -20.56 -49.26 -20.48
N LYS A 27 -21.55 -49.18 -21.39
CA LYS A 27 -21.99 -47.92 -21.99
C LYS A 27 -22.56 -46.96 -20.96
N THR A 28 -23.50 -47.43 -20.13
CA THR A 28 -24.11 -46.61 -19.07
C THR A 28 -23.08 -46.16 -18.03
N LYS A 29 -22.11 -47.01 -17.68
CA LYS A 29 -20.99 -46.61 -16.82
C LYS A 29 -20.14 -45.52 -17.48
N HIS A 30 -19.80 -45.67 -18.76
CA HIS A 30 -19.01 -44.67 -19.47
C HIS A 30 -19.72 -43.31 -19.51
N GLU A 31 -21.03 -43.30 -19.79
CA GLU A 31 -21.84 -42.08 -19.74
C GLU A 31 -21.80 -41.45 -18.33
N ALA A 32 -21.95 -42.24 -17.26
CA ALA A 32 -21.84 -41.74 -15.90
C ALA A 32 -20.44 -41.16 -15.59
N ASP A 33 -19.37 -41.80 -16.06
CA ASP A 33 -18.00 -41.34 -15.89
C ASP A 33 -17.74 -40.01 -16.63
N THR A 34 -18.33 -39.83 -17.83
CA THR A 34 -18.24 -38.55 -18.55
C THR A 34 -18.94 -37.41 -17.80
N ILE A 35 -20.14 -37.66 -17.28
CA ILE A 35 -20.87 -36.66 -16.48
C ILE A 35 -20.10 -36.33 -15.19
N LEU A 36 -19.49 -37.33 -14.55
CA LEU A 36 -18.67 -37.10 -13.36
C LEU A 36 -17.46 -36.20 -13.66
N LEU A 37 -16.82 -36.38 -14.81
CA LEU A 37 -15.73 -35.53 -15.26
C LEU A 37 -16.21 -34.08 -15.47
N ASP A 38 -17.37 -33.88 -16.09
CA ASP A 38 -17.94 -32.55 -16.30
C ASP A 38 -18.29 -31.86 -14.98
N ILE A 39 -18.84 -32.58 -14.01
CA ILE A 39 -19.12 -32.06 -12.67
C ILE A 39 -17.81 -31.63 -11.98
N GLN A 40 -16.75 -32.42 -12.09
CA GLN A 40 -15.45 -32.07 -11.53
C GLN A 40 -14.86 -30.82 -12.19
N ASN A 41 -14.99 -30.70 -13.52
CA ASN A 41 -14.57 -29.51 -14.27
C ASN A 41 -15.30 -28.26 -13.79
N ILE A 42 -16.63 -28.33 -13.64
CA ILE A 42 -17.43 -27.22 -13.13
C ILE A 42 -17.05 -26.87 -11.69
N TYR A 43 -16.86 -27.86 -10.82
CA TYR A 43 -16.44 -27.62 -9.44
C TYR A 43 -15.09 -26.93 -9.36
N TYR A 44 -14.14 -27.33 -10.20
CA TYR A 44 -12.84 -26.68 -10.31
C TYR A 44 -12.99 -25.23 -10.77
N GLN A 45 -13.76 -24.96 -11.83
CA GLN A 45 -14.00 -23.61 -12.32
C GLN A 45 -14.65 -22.72 -11.27
N HIS A 46 -15.69 -23.21 -10.59
CA HIS A 46 -16.35 -22.47 -9.50
C HIS A 46 -15.36 -22.14 -8.37
N LYS A 47 -14.54 -23.10 -7.95
CA LYS A 47 -13.51 -22.86 -6.93
C LYS A 47 -12.45 -21.87 -7.40
N HIS A 48 -12.06 -21.92 -8.68
CA HIS A 48 -11.10 -20.99 -9.25
C HIS A 48 -11.66 -19.57 -9.28
N LEU A 49 -12.88 -19.39 -9.78
CA LEU A 49 -13.56 -18.10 -9.81
C LEU A 49 -13.75 -17.53 -8.41
N ASN A 50 -14.17 -18.34 -7.43
CA ASN A 50 -14.30 -17.86 -6.06
C ASN A 50 -12.96 -17.38 -5.49
N ARG A 51 -11.86 -18.08 -5.75
CA ARG A 51 -10.53 -17.62 -5.32
C ARG A 51 -10.14 -16.30 -6.00
N GLU A 52 -10.47 -16.14 -7.28
CA GLU A 52 -10.22 -14.89 -8.00
C GLU A 52 -11.08 -13.74 -7.45
N ILE A 53 -12.33 -14.01 -7.10
CA ILE A 53 -13.22 -13.05 -6.44
C ILE A 53 -12.64 -12.67 -5.08
N ASP A 54 -12.30 -13.65 -4.23
CA ASP A 54 -11.69 -13.42 -2.92
C ASP A 54 -10.41 -12.59 -3.05
N GLN A 55 -9.59 -12.89 -4.05
CA GLN A 55 -8.37 -12.12 -4.34
C GLN A 55 -8.70 -10.68 -4.75
N CYS A 56 -9.69 -10.47 -5.61
CA CYS A 56 -10.14 -9.14 -6.02
C CYS A 56 -10.76 -8.35 -4.85
N GLU A 57 -11.55 -9.00 -3.99
CA GLU A 57 -12.18 -8.38 -2.82
C GLU A 57 -11.17 -8.06 -1.72
N SER A 58 -10.11 -8.86 -1.59
CA SER A 58 -9.00 -8.61 -0.66
C SER A 58 -8.09 -7.44 -1.08
N PHE A 59 -8.34 -6.83 -2.25
CA PHE A 59 -7.56 -5.70 -2.72
C PHE A 59 -7.81 -4.47 -1.86
N VAL A 60 -6.90 -4.21 -0.93
CA VAL A 60 -6.86 -2.98 -0.15
C VAL A 60 -6.07 -1.94 -0.93
N SER A 61 -6.71 -0.83 -1.29
CA SER A 61 -6.02 0.24 -1.97
C SER A 61 -5.18 1.06 -0.99
N LYS A 62 -3.99 1.50 -1.42
CA LYS A 62 -3.04 2.25 -0.57
C LYS A 62 -3.64 3.51 0.05
N HIS A 63 -4.64 4.12 -0.60
CA HIS A 63 -5.27 5.34 -0.12
C HIS A 63 -6.18 5.12 1.10
N GLU A 64 -6.64 3.89 1.35
CA GLU A 64 -7.46 3.56 2.53
C GLU A 64 -6.64 3.61 3.84
N GLN A 65 -5.31 3.48 3.73
CA GLN A 65 -4.39 3.58 4.87
C GLN A 65 -3.92 5.03 5.11
N LEU A 66 -4.29 5.98 4.26
CA LEU A 66 -3.85 7.37 4.39
C LEU A 66 -4.78 8.12 5.35
N ASP A 67 -4.18 8.75 6.35
CA ASP A 67 -4.85 9.75 7.18
C ASP A 67 -5.14 10.98 6.31
N LEU A 68 -6.41 11.14 5.94
CA LEU A 68 -6.94 12.25 5.15
C LEU A 68 -7.65 13.25 6.06
N VAL A 69 -7.73 14.50 5.62
CA VAL A 69 -8.60 15.52 6.26
C VAL A 69 -10.02 14.97 6.39
N PRO A 70 -10.69 15.10 7.56
CA PRO A 70 -12.06 14.64 7.77
C PRO A 70 -13.00 15.13 6.66
N LEU A 71 -13.96 14.28 6.26
CA LEU A 71 -14.88 14.57 5.16
C LEU A 71 -15.66 15.88 5.39
N GLU A 72 -16.11 16.11 6.62
CA GLU A 72 -16.88 17.30 7.00
C GLU A 72 -16.09 18.59 6.73
N GLN A 73 -14.82 18.65 7.18
CA GLN A 73 -13.93 19.79 6.96
C GLN A 73 -13.66 20.01 5.48
N PHE A 74 -13.43 18.92 4.73
CA PHE A 74 -13.20 19.01 3.29
C PHE A 74 -14.41 19.54 2.52
N LEU A 75 -15.63 19.13 2.90
CA LEU A 75 -16.87 19.58 2.27
C LEU A 75 -17.23 21.03 2.64
N GLU A 76 -16.82 21.52 3.80
CA GLU A 76 -16.93 22.93 4.17
C GLU A 76 -16.04 23.82 3.30
N GLU A 77 -14.82 23.37 3.01
CA GLU A 77 -13.89 24.09 2.13
C GLU A 77 -14.30 24.01 0.64
N ASN A 78 -15.06 22.98 0.26
CA ASN A 78 -15.50 22.72 -1.12
C ASN A 78 -17.04 22.64 -1.24
N PRO A 79 -17.75 23.78 -1.21
CA PRO A 79 -19.21 23.81 -1.20
C PRO A 79 -19.86 23.18 -2.43
N HIS A 80 -19.20 23.23 -3.59
CA HIS A 80 -19.68 22.62 -4.84
C HIS A 80 -19.79 21.08 -4.74
N LEU A 81 -18.84 20.42 -4.06
CA LEU A 81 -18.87 18.97 -3.83
C LEU A 81 -19.88 18.58 -2.76
N LYS A 82 -20.11 19.46 -1.78
CA LYS A 82 -21.13 19.26 -0.74
C LYS A 82 -22.54 19.22 -1.32
N GLU A 83 -22.86 20.16 -2.22
CA GLU A 83 -24.16 20.15 -2.91
C GLU A 83 -24.36 18.87 -3.73
N GLU A 84 -23.31 18.36 -4.38
CA GLU A 84 -23.40 17.14 -5.17
C GLU A 84 -23.53 15.88 -4.30
N HIS A 85 -22.80 15.84 -3.19
CA HIS A 85 -22.92 14.81 -2.17
C HIS A 85 -24.34 14.75 -1.57
N ASP A 86 -24.89 15.91 -1.18
CA ASP A 86 -26.21 15.99 -0.54
C ASP A 86 -27.35 15.64 -1.49
N LYS A 87 -27.19 15.93 -2.79
CA LYS A 87 -28.16 15.55 -3.83
C LYS A 87 -28.24 14.02 -4.00
N ASN A 88 -27.14 13.30 -3.84
CA ASN A 88 -27.13 11.86 -4.05
C ASN A 88 -26.08 11.12 -3.19
N PRO A 89 -26.31 11.03 -1.86
CA PRO A 89 -25.32 10.51 -0.91
C PRO A 89 -25.07 9.00 -1.05
N ALA A 90 -26.05 8.26 -1.58
CA ALA A 90 -25.93 6.81 -1.80
C ALA A 90 -25.24 6.45 -3.14
N SER A 91 -24.94 7.44 -3.99
CA SER A 91 -24.34 7.18 -5.30
C SER A 91 -22.86 6.81 -5.16
N ARG A 92 -22.52 5.57 -5.54
CA ARG A 92 -21.13 5.10 -5.59
C ARG A 92 -20.23 6.00 -6.43
N ASN A 93 -20.74 6.52 -7.55
CA ASN A 93 -19.97 7.37 -8.45
C ASN A 93 -19.61 8.71 -7.80
N VAL A 94 -20.55 9.31 -7.07
CA VAL A 94 -20.34 10.59 -6.36
C VAL A 94 -19.34 10.39 -5.22
N ASN A 95 -19.49 9.33 -4.42
CA ASN A 95 -18.55 9.01 -3.33
C ASN A 95 -17.13 8.74 -3.85
N HIS A 96 -17.01 8.02 -4.98
CA HIS A 96 -15.72 7.80 -5.62
C HIS A 96 -15.08 9.10 -6.09
N MET A 97 -15.85 9.96 -6.77
CA MET A 97 -15.38 11.26 -7.25
C MET A 97 -14.91 12.17 -6.12
N ILE A 98 -15.67 12.25 -5.02
CA ILE A 98 -15.28 13.01 -3.82
C ILE A 98 -13.98 12.45 -3.23
N THR A 99 -13.83 11.13 -3.18
CA THR A 99 -12.60 10.50 -2.70
C THR A 99 -11.39 10.87 -3.56
N LEU A 100 -11.55 10.94 -4.89
CA LEU A 100 -10.49 11.37 -5.80
C LEU A 100 -10.09 12.83 -5.59
N GLU A 101 -11.06 13.73 -5.46
CA GLU A 101 -10.77 15.15 -5.19
C GLU A 101 -10.11 15.35 -3.82
N ARG A 102 -10.55 14.61 -2.80
CA ARG A 102 -9.88 14.60 -1.48
C ARG A 102 -8.41 14.20 -1.57
N LEU A 103 -8.09 13.19 -2.39
CA LEU A 103 -6.71 12.74 -2.57
C LEU A 103 -5.85 13.77 -3.30
N LYS A 104 -6.38 14.45 -4.32
CA LYS A 104 -5.68 15.53 -5.03
C LYS A 104 -5.39 16.72 -4.11
N ASP A 105 -6.36 17.10 -3.29
CA ASP A 105 -6.20 18.19 -2.33
C ASP A 105 -5.14 17.85 -1.28
N GLU A 106 -5.14 16.62 -0.77
CA GLU A 106 -4.11 16.16 0.17
C GLU A 106 -2.72 16.14 -0.47
N GLU A 107 -2.60 15.67 -1.72
CA GLU A 107 -1.35 15.71 -2.48
C GLU A 107 -0.81 17.14 -2.60
N LYS A 108 -1.68 18.08 -2.97
CA LYS A 108 -1.33 19.50 -3.08
C LYS A 108 -0.85 20.06 -1.74
N ARG A 109 -1.60 19.82 -0.65
CA ARG A 109 -1.21 20.26 0.70
C ARG A 109 0.14 19.70 1.12
N ARG A 110 0.39 18.40 0.88
CA ARG A 110 1.66 17.75 1.21
C ARG A 110 2.82 18.32 0.39
N LEU A 111 2.60 18.64 -0.88
CA LEU A 111 3.61 19.27 -1.72
C LEU A 111 3.96 20.69 -1.23
N GLU A 112 2.96 21.49 -0.88
CA GLU A 112 3.16 22.82 -0.30
C GLU A 112 3.90 22.76 1.05
N LEU A 113 3.53 21.80 1.91
CA LEU A 113 4.23 21.53 3.17
C LEU A 113 5.68 21.08 2.94
N PHE A 114 5.92 20.26 1.91
CA PHE A 114 7.26 19.84 1.57
C PHE A 114 8.13 21.02 1.14
N VAL A 115 7.63 21.88 0.24
CA VAL A 115 8.36 23.07 -0.24
C VAL A 115 8.64 24.06 0.90
N THR A 116 7.66 24.28 1.78
CA THR A 116 7.86 25.17 2.93
C THR A 116 8.86 24.59 3.92
N LYS A 117 8.80 23.28 4.19
CA LYS A 117 9.75 22.55 5.05
C LYS A 117 11.17 22.60 4.50
N THR A 118 11.37 22.37 3.20
CA THR A 118 12.71 22.42 2.57
C THR A 118 13.28 23.83 2.65
N ARG A 119 12.48 24.85 2.33
CA ARG A 119 12.88 26.26 2.46
C ARG A 119 13.29 26.61 3.90
N LEU A 120 12.48 26.20 4.89
CA LEU A 120 12.80 26.42 6.31
C LEU A 120 14.06 25.66 6.75
N HIS A 121 14.30 24.47 6.20
CA HIS A 121 15.50 23.72 6.48
C HIS A 121 16.76 24.41 5.92
N GLU A 122 16.68 24.97 4.72
CA GLU A 122 17.75 25.77 4.12
C GLU A 122 18.05 27.03 4.93
N THR A 123 17.02 27.79 5.34
CA THR A 123 17.22 28.99 6.16
C THR A 123 17.81 28.63 7.52
N ARG A 124 17.33 27.55 8.16
CA ARG A 124 17.92 27.03 9.40
C ARG A 124 19.41 26.71 9.23
N ASN A 125 19.78 26.05 8.13
CA ASN A 125 21.18 25.70 7.88
C ASN A 125 22.05 26.94 7.65
N LYS A 126 21.55 27.95 6.92
CA LYS A 126 22.25 29.23 6.74
C LYS A 126 22.49 29.94 8.07
N LEU A 127 21.44 30.07 8.90
CA LEU A 127 21.55 30.68 10.23
C LEU A 127 22.50 29.90 11.15
N ASN A 128 22.50 28.57 11.09
CA ASN A 128 23.45 27.76 11.86
C ASN A 128 24.90 27.99 11.44
N LEU A 129 25.18 28.18 10.14
CA LEU A 129 26.51 28.53 9.66
C LEU A 129 26.93 29.94 10.12
N GLU A 130 26.01 30.90 10.07
CA GLU A 130 26.25 32.26 10.55
C GLU A 130 26.51 32.29 12.07
N ILE A 131 25.71 31.57 12.86
CA ILE A 131 25.93 31.41 14.31
C ILE A 131 27.29 30.79 14.59
N LYS A 132 27.70 29.79 13.80
CA LYS A 132 29.03 29.17 13.95
C LYS A 132 30.14 30.18 13.68
N SER A 133 30.06 30.93 12.58
CA SER A 133 31.02 31.98 12.22
C SER A 133 31.11 33.07 13.30
N LEU A 134 29.96 33.54 13.81
CA LEU A 134 29.90 34.53 14.89
C LEU A 134 30.47 33.99 16.20
N ARG A 135 30.27 32.70 16.49
CA ARG A 135 30.88 32.04 17.66
C ARG A 135 32.41 31.97 17.52
N ASP A 136 32.91 31.57 16.36
CA ASP A 136 34.34 31.50 16.10
C ASP A 136 34.98 32.90 16.24
N GLY A 137 34.36 33.93 15.66
CA GLY A 137 34.81 35.32 15.81
C GLY A 137 34.72 35.86 17.25
N LEU A 138 33.71 35.44 18.03
CA LEU A 138 33.62 35.78 19.45
C LEU A 138 34.77 35.15 20.25
N ASP A 139 35.15 33.91 19.93
CA ASP A 139 36.26 33.23 20.60
C ASP A 139 37.61 33.87 20.24
N ASP A 140 37.78 34.37 19.01
CA ASP A 140 38.93 35.19 18.63
C ASP A 140 39.00 36.50 19.44
N VAL A 141 37.88 37.21 19.58
CA VAL A 141 37.83 38.46 20.38
C VAL A 141 38.19 38.19 21.85
N LYS A 142 37.68 37.10 22.44
CA LYS A 142 38.07 36.69 23.79
C LYS A 142 39.57 36.40 23.88
N ALA A 143 40.16 35.75 22.87
CA ALA A 143 41.59 35.51 22.82
C ALA A 143 42.39 36.82 22.83
N TYR A 144 42.02 37.79 21.99
CA TYR A 144 42.65 39.12 22.00
C TYR A 144 42.47 39.85 23.33
N GLU A 145 41.30 39.76 23.96
CA GLU A 145 41.06 40.36 25.29
C GLU A 145 42.01 39.78 26.35
N THR A 146 42.24 38.45 26.33
CA THR A 146 43.21 37.84 27.25
C THR A 146 44.64 38.30 26.99
N GLN A 147 45.04 38.48 25.72
CA GLN A 147 46.35 39.03 25.36
C GLN A 147 46.51 40.48 25.82
N LEU A 148 45.50 41.32 25.60
CA LEU A 148 45.49 42.72 26.06
C LEU A 148 45.56 42.80 27.59
N LYS A 149 44.86 41.93 28.32
CA LYS A 149 44.97 41.84 29.79
C LYS A 149 46.40 41.48 30.22
N ARG A 150 47.08 40.57 29.51
CA ARG A 150 48.49 40.25 29.79
C ARG A 150 49.40 41.46 29.57
N LEU A 151 49.30 42.11 28.42
CA LEU A 151 50.09 43.31 28.10
C LEU A 151 49.81 44.46 29.07
N LYS A 152 48.56 44.65 29.49
CA LYS A 152 48.19 45.62 30.52
C LYS A 152 48.88 45.31 31.85
N ASN A 153 48.85 44.05 32.28
CA ASN A 153 49.52 43.64 33.52
C ASN A 153 51.04 43.89 33.45
N GLU A 154 51.68 43.58 32.31
CA GLU A 154 53.10 43.83 32.07
C GLU A 154 53.42 45.34 32.09
N THR A 155 52.59 46.17 31.44
CA THR A 155 52.77 47.63 31.46
C THR A 155 52.50 48.24 32.84
N ASP A 156 51.52 47.74 33.60
CA ASP A 156 51.28 48.16 34.98
C ASP A 156 52.46 47.79 35.91
N GLN A 157 53.12 46.65 35.68
CA GLN A 157 54.37 46.29 36.38
C GLN A 157 55.50 47.26 36.06
N LEU A 158 55.73 47.56 34.77
CA LEU A 158 56.72 48.54 34.35
C LEU A 158 56.43 49.94 34.90
N ARG A 159 55.15 50.34 34.93
CA ARG A 159 54.72 51.62 35.47
C ARG A 159 55.07 51.74 36.96
N LYS A 160 54.82 50.70 37.76
CA LYS A 160 55.22 50.68 39.18
C LYS A 160 56.73 50.85 39.36
N LEU A 161 57.54 50.19 38.53
CA LEU A 161 59.00 50.32 38.56
C LEU A 161 59.49 51.73 38.18
N VAL A 162 58.78 52.44 37.30
CA VAL A 162 59.14 53.81 36.88
C VAL A 162 58.71 54.87 37.90
N TYR A 163 57.62 54.66 38.64
CA TYR A 163 57.12 55.60 39.66
C TYR A 163 57.63 55.33 41.10
N GLU A 164 58.38 54.24 41.33
CA GLU A 164 59.07 53.96 42.60
C GLU A 164 60.51 54.53 42.68
N HIS A 165 60.92 55.30 41.66
CA HIS A 165 62.09 56.19 41.67
C HIS A 165 61.66 57.66 41.68
#